data_AF-A0A1B8P537-F1
#
_entry.id   AF-A0A1B8P537-F1
#
_cell.length_a   1.000
_cell.length_b   1.000
_cell.length_c   1.000
_cell.angle_alpha   90.00
_cell.angle_beta   90.00
_cell.angle_gamma   90.00
#
_symmetry.space_group_name_H-M   'P 1'
#
loop_
_entity.id
_entity.type
_entity.pdbx_description
1 polymer ?
#
loop_
_entity_poly.entity_id
_entity_poly.type
_entity_poly.pdbx_seq_one_letter_code
_entity_poly.pdbx_strand_id
1 'polypeptide(L)'
;MLDGLEADVVTLALAYDIDQFHERAELIPANWQSRLPNNSAPYTSTIVLLVRDGNPKNIQGWDDLTRDDVEVITPNPKTSGGARWNYLAAWGYALDKFDGDEQKTFEFVRNIYQNVPVLDSGPVAQPIPSSNAASVTYCWPGRTRRYWPPNSLARGSSRSWCRQ
;
A
#
# COMPACT_ATOMS: atom_id res chain seq x y z
N MET A 1 0.34 -27.05 5.01
CA MET A 1 0.76 -26.50 3.70
C MET A 1 -0.33 -25.57 3.16
N LEU A 2 0.01 -24.32 2.88
CA LEU A 2 -0.63 -23.57 1.79
C LEU A 2 0.39 -23.63 0.64
N ASP A 3 0.02 -24.27 -0.46
CA ASP A 3 0.83 -24.47 -1.67
C ASP A 3 2.17 -25.24 -1.55
N GLY A 4 2.41 -25.97 -0.47
CA GLY A 4 3.52 -26.92 -0.39
C GLY A 4 4.82 -26.42 0.27
N LEU A 5 4.84 -25.17 0.75
CA LEU A 5 5.99 -24.60 1.45
C LEU A 5 5.89 -24.84 2.96
N GLU A 6 6.92 -25.47 3.53
CA GLU A 6 7.10 -25.61 4.98
C GLU A 6 7.70 -24.31 5.53
N ALA A 7 6.95 -23.62 6.39
CA ALA A 7 7.38 -22.38 7.01
C ALA A 7 7.24 -22.49 8.53
N ASP A 8 8.33 -22.24 9.25
CA ASP A 8 8.35 -22.21 10.73
C ASP A 8 7.75 -20.91 11.28
N VAL A 9 7.93 -19.81 10.55
CA VAL A 9 7.44 -18.47 10.91
C VAL A 9 6.96 -17.76 9.65
N VAL A 10 5.79 -17.12 9.74
CA VAL A 10 5.25 -16.28 8.66
C VAL A 10 5.16 -14.83 9.12
N THR A 11 5.65 -13.89 8.30
CA THR A 11 5.55 -12.44 8.55
C THR A 11 4.85 -11.80 7.35
N LEU A 12 3.52 -11.80 7.37
CA LEU A 12 2.67 -11.37 6.26
C LEU A 12 2.17 -9.93 6.45
N ALA A 13 1.61 -9.36 5.39
CA ALA A 13 1.24 -7.94 5.32
C ALA A 13 -0.07 -7.58 6.03
N LEU A 14 -0.98 -8.55 6.24
CA LEU A 14 -2.30 -8.30 6.83
C LEU A 14 -2.86 -9.57 7.49
N ALA A 15 -3.71 -9.38 8.52
CA ALA A 15 -4.25 -10.45 9.34
C ALA A 15 -5.06 -11.48 8.54
N TYR A 16 -5.86 -11.03 7.57
CA TYR A 16 -6.66 -11.91 6.71
C TYR A 16 -5.82 -12.97 5.96
N ASP A 17 -4.60 -12.63 5.52
CA ASP A 17 -3.73 -13.61 4.85
C ASP A 17 -3.20 -14.67 5.83
N ILE A 18 -3.09 -14.33 7.12
CA ILE A 18 -2.72 -15.26 8.20
C ILE A 18 -3.93 -16.12 8.59
N ASP A 19 -5.14 -15.55 8.64
CA ASP A 19 -6.37 -16.29 8.93
C ASP A 19 -6.58 -17.45 7.94
N GLN A 20 -6.19 -17.28 6.68
CA GLN A 20 -6.25 -18.36 5.68
C GLN A 20 -5.43 -19.61 6.07
N PHE A 21 -4.37 -19.48 6.88
CA PHE A 21 -3.60 -20.64 7.38
C PHE A 21 -4.41 -21.47 8.37
N HIS A 22 -5.27 -20.82 9.16
CA HIS A 22 -6.21 -21.50 10.03
C HIS A 22 -7.37 -22.08 9.21
N GLU A 23 -8.07 -21.25 8.44
CA GLU A 23 -9.32 -21.61 7.76
C GLU A 23 -9.15 -22.71 6.70
N ARG A 24 -8.03 -22.73 5.97
CA ARG A 24 -7.84 -23.66 4.83
C ARG A 24 -7.01 -24.88 5.16
N ALA A 25 -6.18 -24.81 6.19
CA ALA A 25 -5.17 -25.83 6.44
C ALA A 25 -4.95 -26.13 7.93
N GLU A 26 -5.66 -25.46 8.84
CA GLU A 26 -5.58 -25.63 10.30
C GLU A 26 -4.15 -25.60 10.86
N LEU A 27 -3.24 -24.87 10.21
CA LEU A 27 -1.81 -24.87 10.52
C LEU A 27 -1.48 -24.01 11.75
N ILE A 28 -2.37 -23.09 12.10
CA ILE A 28 -2.25 -22.20 13.25
C ILE A 28 -3.58 -22.20 14.02
N PRO A 29 -3.57 -21.93 15.34
CA PRO A 29 -4.81 -21.86 16.11
C PRO A 29 -5.66 -20.65 15.75
N ALA A 30 -6.98 -20.75 15.91
CA ALA A 30 -7.94 -19.68 15.59
C ALA A 30 -7.64 -18.37 16.33
N ASN A 31 -7.13 -18.46 17.57
CA ASN A 31 -6.80 -17.31 18.40
C ASN A 31 -5.38 -16.78 18.17
N TRP A 32 -4.73 -17.08 17.04
CA TRP A 32 -3.33 -16.69 16.78
C TRP A 32 -3.07 -15.20 17.01
N GLN A 33 -4.04 -14.34 16.68
CA GLN A 33 -3.90 -12.89 16.74
C GLN A 33 -3.73 -12.37 18.17
N SER A 34 -4.30 -13.05 19.17
CA SER A 34 -4.19 -12.64 20.58
C SER A 34 -3.02 -13.30 21.32
N ARG A 35 -2.24 -14.17 20.65
CA ARG A 35 -1.12 -14.88 21.26
C ARG A 35 0.08 -13.99 21.55
N LEU A 36 0.20 -12.86 20.86
CA LEU A 36 1.23 -11.85 21.09
C LEU A 36 0.59 -10.46 21.30
N PRO A 37 1.28 -9.54 21.99
CA PRO A 37 0.81 -8.17 22.16
C PRO A 37 0.50 -7.48 20.83
N ASN A 38 -0.34 -6.44 20.89
CA ASN A 38 -0.69 -5.59 19.74
C ASN A 38 -1.25 -6.38 18.54
N ASN A 39 -2.13 -7.36 18.80
CA ASN A 39 -2.74 -8.20 17.77
C ASN A 39 -1.70 -8.93 16.88
N SER A 40 -0.60 -9.37 17.50
CA SER A 40 0.54 -9.98 16.79
C SER A 40 1.18 -9.08 15.72
N ALA A 41 1.01 -7.76 15.81
CA ALA A 41 1.61 -6.76 14.93
C ALA A 41 2.71 -5.98 15.69
N PRO A 42 3.98 -6.41 15.63
CA PRO A 42 5.08 -5.78 16.38
C PRO A 42 5.49 -4.40 15.84
N TYR A 43 5.02 -4.02 14.65
CA TYR A 43 5.22 -2.72 14.03
C TYR A 43 4.00 -2.36 13.18
N THR A 44 3.79 -1.07 12.97
CA THR A 44 2.80 -0.53 12.03
C THR A 44 3.50 0.30 10.95
N SER A 45 2.79 0.53 9.86
CA SER A 45 3.23 1.30 8.70
C SER A 45 2.06 2.12 8.20
N THR A 46 2.31 3.10 7.35
CA THR A 46 1.24 3.88 6.71
C THR A 46 1.48 3.98 5.21
N ILE A 47 0.42 4.32 4.48
CA ILE A 47 0.47 4.54 3.04
C ILE A 47 0.84 6.00 2.77
N VAL A 48 1.81 6.21 1.88
CA VAL A 48 2.26 7.52 1.46
C VAL A 48 2.28 7.64 -0.06
N LEU A 49 2.16 8.87 -0.55
CA LEU A 49 2.37 9.20 -1.95
C LEU A 49 3.86 9.46 -2.18
N LEU A 50 4.43 8.71 -3.12
CA LEU A 50 5.79 8.91 -3.59
C LEU A 50 5.76 9.49 -5.00
N VAL A 51 6.33 10.68 -5.14
CA VAL A 51 6.41 11.43 -6.41
C VAL A 51 7.86 11.52 -6.90
N ARG A 52 8.04 11.86 -8.18
CA ARG A 52 9.37 12.17 -8.75
C ARG A 52 9.97 13.44 -8.12
N ASP A 53 11.27 13.58 -8.29
CA ASP A 53 11.99 14.79 -7.85
C ASP A 53 11.34 16.07 -8.38
N GLY A 54 11.33 17.11 -7.54
CA GLY A 54 10.75 18.41 -7.85
C GLY A 54 9.22 18.42 -7.92
N ASN A 55 8.55 17.28 -7.77
CA ASN A 55 7.09 17.14 -7.87
C ASN A 55 6.51 17.87 -9.11
N PRO A 56 6.86 17.45 -10.33
CA PRO A 56 6.55 18.19 -11.56
C PRO A 56 5.05 18.35 -11.83
N LYS A 57 4.22 17.49 -11.21
CA LYS A 57 2.76 17.52 -11.32
C LYS A 57 2.08 18.24 -10.15
N ASN A 58 2.86 18.75 -9.19
CA ASN A 58 2.38 19.40 -7.98
C ASN A 58 1.32 18.57 -7.25
N ILE A 59 1.59 17.27 -7.07
CA ILE A 59 0.71 16.35 -6.36
C ILE A 59 0.84 16.64 -4.86
N GLN A 60 -0.29 16.95 -4.22
CA GLN A 60 -0.39 17.31 -2.80
C GLN A 60 -1.25 16.31 -2.03
N GLY A 61 -2.14 15.59 -2.70
CA GLY A 61 -3.01 14.61 -2.03
C GLY A 61 -3.69 13.63 -2.97
N TRP A 62 -4.62 12.87 -2.41
CA TRP A 62 -5.38 11.83 -3.11
C TRP A 62 -6.20 12.38 -4.28
N ASP A 63 -6.70 13.61 -4.17
CA ASP A 63 -7.48 14.27 -5.23
C ASP A 63 -6.67 14.48 -6.51
N ASP A 64 -5.36 14.69 -6.40
CA ASP A 64 -4.51 14.87 -7.58
C ASP A 64 -4.34 13.57 -8.38
N LEU A 65 -4.58 12.41 -7.76
CA LEU A 65 -4.44 11.11 -8.41
C LEU A 65 -5.56 10.83 -9.42
N THR A 66 -6.68 11.56 -9.36
CA THR A 66 -7.77 11.44 -10.34
C THR A 66 -7.59 12.33 -11.57
N ARG A 67 -6.52 13.13 -11.64
CA ARG A 67 -6.25 14.01 -12.77
C ARG A 67 -5.80 13.23 -14.00
N ASP A 68 -6.31 13.60 -15.17
CA ASP A 68 -6.00 12.93 -16.45
C ASP A 68 -4.51 12.98 -16.84
N ASP A 69 -3.76 13.95 -16.31
CA ASP A 69 -2.34 14.14 -16.62
C ASP A 69 -1.40 13.41 -15.64
N VAL A 70 -1.94 12.62 -14.73
CA VAL A 70 -1.23 11.87 -13.69
C VAL A 70 -1.38 10.37 -13.95
N GLU A 71 -0.26 9.64 -13.91
CA GLU A 71 -0.25 8.19 -13.95
C GLU A 71 -0.03 7.63 -12.53
N VAL A 72 -0.85 6.69 -12.10
CA VAL A 72 -0.79 6.10 -10.76
C VAL A 72 -0.15 4.72 -10.84
N ILE A 73 0.88 4.49 -10.06
CA ILE A 73 1.52 3.19 -9.90
C ILE A 73 1.07 2.58 -8.57
N THR A 74 0.30 1.50 -8.65
CA THR A 74 -0.11 0.70 -7.49
C THR A 74 -0.08 -0.78 -7.85
N PRO A 75 0.34 -1.68 -6.95
CA PRO A 75 0.33 -3.11 -7.22
C PRO A 75 -1.08 -3.69 -7.34
N ASN A 76 -1.19 -4.94 -7.78
CA ASN A 76 -2.47 -5.61 -7.96
C ASN A 76 -3.08 -6.07 -6.61
N PRO A 77 -4.27 -5.60 -6.22
CA PRO A 77 -4.92 -5.98 -4.95
C PRO A 77 -5.31 -7.46 -4.86
N LYS A 78 -5.41 -8.16 -6.00
CA LYS A 78 -5.69 -9.60 -6.02
C LYS A 78 -4.53 -10.42 -5.45
N THR A 79 -3.29 -10.00 -5.72
CA THR A 79 -2.08 -10.78 -5.40
C THR A 79 -1.22 -10.17 -4.30
N SER A 80 -1.37 -8.87 -4.01
CA SER A 80 -0.56 -8.15 -3.04
C SER A 80 -1.41 -7.60 -1.90
N GLY A 81 -1.15 -8.05 -0.66
CA GLY A 81 -1.72 -7.42 0.54
C GLY A 81 -1.33 -5.94 0.66
N GLY A 82 -0.16 -5.62 0.09
CA GLY A 82 0.31 -4.26 -0.16
C GLY A 82 -0.77 -3.37 -0.79
N ALA A 83 -1.22 -3.79 -1.96
CA ALA A 83 -2.20 -3.08 -2.77
C ALA A 83 -3.60 -3.02 -2.13
N ARG A 84 -3.96 -4.00 -1.29
CA ARG A 84 -5.25 -3.96 -0.56
C ARG A 84 -5.30 -2.78 0.40
N TRP A 85 -4.21 -2.49 1.13
CA TRP A 85 -4.18 -1.29 1.95
C TRP A 85 -4.12 0.02 1.13
N ASN A 86 -3.48 0.04 -0.04
CA ASN A 86 -3.55 1.21 -0.92
C ASN A 86 -4.99 1.52 -1.33
N TYR A 87 -5.76 0.48 -1.69
CA TYR A 87 -7.18 0.60 -2.01
C TYR A 87 -7.98 1.11 -0.80
N LEU A 88 -7.77 0.49 0.38
CA LEU A 88 -8.47 0.89 1.60
C LEU A 88 -8.11 2.30 2.07
N ALA A 89 -6.87 2.75 1.85
CA ALA A 89 -6.46 4.12 2.16
C ALA A 89 -7.18 5.13 1.25
N ALA A 90 -7.27 4.86 -0.05
CA ALA A 90 -8.02 5.70 -0.99
C ALA A 90 -9.53 5.70 -0.66
N TRP A 91 -10.08 4.53 -0.34
CA TRP A 91 -11.48 4.37 0.05
C TRP A 91 -11.80 5.11 1.36
N GLY A 92 -10.96 4.95 2.39
CA GLY A 92 -11.12 5.63 3.67
C GLY A 92 -11.05 7.16 3.55
N TYR A 93 -10.12 7.68 2.75
CA TYR A 93 -10.06 9.10 2.42
C TYR A 93 -11.34 9.59 1.74
N ALA A 94 -11.84 8.85 0.75
CA ALA A 94 -13.01 9.25 0.00
C ALA A 94 -14.30 9.16 0.82
N LEU A 95 -14.43 8.16 1.70
CA LEU A 95 -15.55 8.07 2.64
C LEU A 95 -15.61 9.30 3.55
N ASP A 96 -14.47 9.70 4.13
CA ASP A 96 -14.39 10.90 4.98
C ASP A 96 -14.73 12.16 4.18
N LYS A 97 -14.17 12.31 2.98
CA LYS A 97 -14.40 13.44 2.08
C LYS A 97 -15.87 13.59 1.64
N PHE A 98 -16.58 12.49 1.45
CA PHE A 98 -17.94 12.49 0.93
C PHE A 98 -18.98 12.18 2.01
N ASP A 99 -18.66 12.39 3.29
CA ASP A 99 -19.57 12.21 4.43
C ASP A 99 -20.23 10.82 4.48
N GLY A 100 -19.47 9.79 4.09
CA GLY A 100 -19.94 8.39 4.04
C GLY A 100 -20.75 8.01 2.81
N ASP A 101 -20.82 8.86 1.78
CA ASP A 101 -21.46 8.54 0.50
C ASP A 101 -20.65 7.47 -0.26
N GLU A 102 -21.12 6.22 -0.17
CA GLU A 102 -20.46 5.07 -0.77
C GLU A 102 -20.38 5.15 -2.31
N GLN A 103 -21.38 5.76 -2.96
CA GLN A 103 -21.38 5.87 -4.42
C GLN A 103 -20.28 6.81 -4.90
N LYS A 104 -20.16 7.99 -4.30
CA LYS A 104 -19.07 8.94 -4.61
C LYS A 104 -17.70 8.38 -4.23
N THR A 105 -17.63 7.64 -3.13
CA THR A 105 -16.42 6.94 -2.71
C THR A 105 -15.96 5.95 -3.77
N PHE A 106 -16.89 5.11 -4.25
CA PHE A 106 -16.61 4.15 -5.31
C PHE A 106 -16.16 4.84 -6.60
N GLU A 107 -16.85 5.89 -7.02
CA GLU A 107 -16.52 6.66 -8.24
C GLU A 107 -15.12 7.30 -8.13
N PHE A 108 -14.78 7.86 -6.98
CA PHE A 108 -13.46 8.43 -6.73
C PHE A 108 -12.35 7.40 -6.84
N VAL A 109 -12.49 6.26 -6.16
CA VAL A 109 -11.49 5.18 -6.23
C VAL A 109 -11.42 4.63 -7.67
N ARG A 110 -12.55 4.49 -8.36
CA ARG A 110 -12.58 4.10 -9.78
C ARG A 110 -11.76 5.05 -10.64
N ASN A 111 -11.89 6.37 -10.46
CA ASN A 111 -11.14 7.36 -11.23
C ASN A 111 -9.63 7.26 -10.97
N ILE A 112 -9.21 6.99 -9.73
CA ILE A 112 -7.79 6.71 -9.43
C ILE A 112 -7.31 5.48 -10.21
N TYR A 113 -8.10 4.40 -10.21
CA TYR A 113 -7.72 3.16 -10.90
C TYR A 113 -7.77 3.26 -12.44
N GLN A 114 -8.54 4.20 -13.00
CA GLN A 114 -8.48 4.51 -14.43
C GLN A 114 -7.14 5.12 -14.83
N ASN A 115 -6.48 5.82 -13.91
CA ASN A 115 -5.15 6.38 -14.10
C ASN A 115 -4.02 5.36 -13.81
N VAL A 116 -4.34 4.08 -13.57
CA VAL A 116 -3.34 3.02 -13.34
C VAL A 116 -3.04 2.28 -14.65
N PRO A 117 -1.91 2.55 -15.33
CA PRO A 117 -1.61 1.95 -16.63
C PRO A 117 -1.24 0.45 -16.53
N VAL A 118 -0.68 0.01 -15.39
CA VAL A 118 -0.25 -1.39 -15.16
C VAL A 118 -0.50 -1.79 -13.71
N LEU A 119 -1.14 -2.95 -13.50
CA LEU A 119 -1.34 -3.58 -12.18
C LEU A 119 -0.37 -4.76 -12.03
N ASP A 120 0.81 -4.52 -11.47
CA ASP A 120 1.84 -5.56 -11.33
C ASP A 120 1.70 -6.40 -10.04
N SER A 121 2.31 -7.58 -10.04
CA SER A 121 2.11 -8.70 -9.11
C SER A 121 2.89 -8.62 -7.78
N GLY A 122 3.77 -7.63 -7.57
CA GLY A 122 4.68 -7.57 -6.42
C GLY A 122 4.46 -6.39 -5.44
N PRO A 123 4.75 -6.55 -4.12
CA PRO A 123 4.59 -5.49 -3.11
C PRO A 123 5.75 -4.45 -3.06
N VAL A 124 6.69 -4.49 -4.00
CA VAL A 124 7.91 -3.65 -3.97
C VAL A 124 7.68 -2.34 -4.75
N ALA A 125 8.13 -1.21 -4.18
CA ALA A 125 8.14 0.09 -4.86
C ALA A 125 8.89 -0.01 -6.20
N GLN A 126 8.20 0.26 -7.30
CA GLN A 126 8.77 0.16 -8.65
C GLN A 126 9.51 1.45 -9.03
N PRO A 127 10.49 1.36 -9.95
CA PRO A 127 10.99 2.52 -10.66
C PRO A 127 9.83 3.19 -11.40
N ILE A 128 9.60 4.48 -11.13
CA ILE A 128 8.57 5.28 -11.80
C ILE A 128 8.93 5.34 -13.31
N PRO A 129 8.20 4.70 -14.25
CA PRO A 129 8.65 4.56 -15.65
C PRO A 129 8.57 5.88 -16.42
N SER A 130 7.55 6.70 -16.13
CA SER A 130 7.25 7.94 -16.85
C SER A 130 7.47 9.18 -15.97
N SER A 131 7.79 10.32 -16.58
CA SER A 131 7.91 11.61 -15.88
C SER A 131 6.61 12.06 -15.21
N ASN A 132 5.49 11.41 -15.53
CA ASN A 132 4.14 11.80 -15.12
C ASN A 132 3.59 10.95 -13.96
N ALA A 133 4.36 9.98 -13.48
CA ALA A 133 3.84 8.99 -12.55
C ALA A 133 4.07 9.33 -11.06
N ALA A 134 3.05 9.04 -10.25
CA ALA A 134 3.09 8.96 -8.80
C ALA A 134 2.85 7.52 -8.36
N SER A 135 3.48 7.11 -7.26
CA SER A 135 3.36 5.76 -6.73
C SER A 135 2.79 5.78 -5.32
N VAL A 136 1.88 4.84 -5.04
CA VAL A 136 1.28 4.66 -3.71
C VAL A 136 2.01 3.51 -3.03
N THR A 137 2.73 3.78 -1.93
CA THR A 137 3.61 2.80 -1.31
C THR A 137 3.59 2.83 0.21
N TYR A 138 4.07 1.75 0.83
CA TYR A 138 4.22 1.65 2.27
C TYR A 138 5.41 2.44 2.75
N CYS A 139 5.23 3.20 3.82
CA CYS A 139 6.34 3.74 4.57
C CYS A 139 6.55 3.04 5.92
N TRP A 140 7.63 2.28 5.98
CA TRP A 140 8.10 1.68 7.23
C TRP A 140 8.88 2.66 8.10
N PRO A 141 8.54 2.78 9.40
CA PRO A 141 9.35 3.51 10.36
C PRO A 141 10.77 2.95 10.40
N GLY A 142 11.79 3.80 10.18
CA GLY A 142 13.21 3.45 10.32
C GLY A 142 13.92 2.84 9.09
N ARG A 143 13.24 2.63 7.95
CA ARG A 143 13.84 2.00 6.74
C ARG A 143 13.82 2.86 5.47
N THR A 144 13.97 4.17 5.61
CA THR A 144 13.93 5.13 4.48
C THR A 144 15.17 5.15 3.57
N ARG A 145 16.23 4.37 3.84
CA ARG A 145 17.50 4.47 3.08
C ARG A 145 17.88 3.26 2.24
N ARG A 146 17.35 2.06 2.51
CA ARG A 146 17.96 0.80 2.04
C ARG A 146 17.28 0.14 0.83
N TYR A 147 16.01 0.46 0.57
CA TYR A 147 15.24 -0.07 -0.57
C TYR A 147 15.08 0.91 -1.74
N TRP A 148 15.75 2.05 -1.64
CA TRP A 148 15.58 3.17 -2.54
C TRP A 148 16.67 3.12 -3.61
N PRO A 149 16.33 2.89 -4.90
CA PRO A 149 17.31 2.89 -5.98
C PRO A 149 18.14 4.18 -5.95
N PRO A 150 19.41 4.17 -6.44
CA PRO A 150 20.34 5.29 -6.28
C PRO A 150 19.79 6.65 -6.72
N ASN A 151 18.83 6.66 -7.66
CA ASN A 151 18.18 7.85 -8.22
C ASN A 151 16.84 8.22 -7.55
N SER A 152 16.50 7.63 -6.40
CA SER A 152 15.28 7.94 -5.66
C SER A 152 15.54 8.85 -4.46
N LEU A 153 14.84 9.98 -4.42
CA LEU A 153 15.06 11.05 -3.44
C LEU A 153 14.33 10.90 -2.12
N ALA A 154 13.81 9.71 -1.84
CA ALA A 154 13.46 9.38 -0.46
C ALA A 154 14.67 9.45 0.49
N ARG A 155 15.91 9.62 0.00
CA ARG A 155 17.03 9.99 0.88
C ARG A 155 16.94 11.41 1.44
N GLY A 156 16.31 12.35 0.73
CA GLY A 156 16.25 13.77 1.08
C GLY A 156 14.98 14.19 1.81
N SER A 157 13.80 13.77 1.33
CA SER A 157 12.50 14.26 1.82
C SER A 157 11.73 13.27 2.73
N SER A 158 12.20 12.03 2.89
CA SER A 158 11.51 11.01 3.72
C SER A 158 11.45 11.31 5.21
N ARG A 159 12.16 12.34 5.68
CA ARG A 159 12.12 12.73 7.10
C ARG A 159 10.78 13.30 7.52
N SER A 160 10.00 13.89 6.59
CA SER A 160 8.73 14.56 6.93
C SER A 160 7.49 13.70 6.68
N TRP A 161 7.52 12.76 5.73
CA TRP A 161 6.32 12.02 5.32
C TRP A 161 6.09 10.72 6.10
N CYS A 162 7.08 10.24 6.86
CA CYS A 162 7.01 8.97 7.60
C CYS A 162 7.15 9.13 9.11
N ARG A 163 6.96 10.34 9.64
CA ARG A 163 6.82 10.57 11.08
C ARG A 163 5.34 10.69 11.39
N GLN A 164 4.81 9.70 12.11
CA GLN A 164 3.83 10.02 13.15
C GLN A 164 4.53 10.83 14.25
#